data_AF-A0A6M0ASL9-F1
#
_entry.id   AF-A0A6M0ASL9-F1
#
_cell.length_a   1.000
_cell.length_b   1.000
_cell.length_c   1.000
_cell.angle_alpha   90.00
_cell.angle_beta   90.00
_cell.angle_gamma   90.00
#
_symmetry.space_group_name_H-M   'P 1'
#
loop_
_entity.id
_entity.type
_entity.pdbx_description
1 polymer ?
#
loop_
_entity_poly.entity_id
_entity_poly.type
_entity_poly.pdbx_seq_one_letter_code
_entity_poly.pdbx_strand_id
1 'polypeptide(L)'
;IIQRYSKIEDQLFKLFRYEDIVFHKRQWVGDIIDFLELELEDSKIEKIAKKHDIFPTKENPASHIRKVTPGDYKEKLQPATIDQLNECFKAILIKYGYEN
;
A
#
# COMPACT_ATOMS: atom_id res chain seq x y z
N ILE A 1 16.58 6.85 13.38
CA ILE A 1 15.60 6.13 12.52
C ILE A 1 15.96 6.25 11.04
N ILE A 2 16.24 7.47 10.53
CA ILE A 2 16.45 7.74 9.09
C ILE A 2 17.61 6.93 8.46
N GLN A 3 18.76 6.82 9.14
CA GLN A 3 19.94 6.13 8.60
C GLN A 3 19.73 4.61 8.37
N ARG A 4 18.78 3.98 9.08
CA ARG A 4 18.50 2.53 8.96
C ARG A 4 17.75 2.17 7.66
N TYR A 5 17.11 3.14 7.02
CA TYR A 5 16.24 2.94 5.85
C TYR A 5 16.75 3.64 4.59
N SER A 6 18.04 4.01 4.54
CA SER A 6 18.64 4.68 3.37
C SER A 6 18.44 3.91 2.06
N LYS A 7 18.35 2.58 2.12
CA LYS A 7 18.08 1.71 0.96
C LYS A 7 16.72 1.94 0.29
N ILE A 8 15.76 2.60 0.97
CA ILE A 8 14.46 2.92 0.38
C ILE A 8 14.56 4.01 -0.68
N GLU A 9 15.61 4.85 -0.60
CA GLU A 9 15.87 5.94 -1.55
C GLU A 9 16.79 5.50 -2.71
N ASP A 10 17.12 4.21 -2.77
CA ASP A 10 17.93 3.63 -3.84
C ASP A 10 17.16 3.57 -5.17
N GLN A 11 17.84 3.84 -6.28
CA GLN A 11 17.22 3.84 -7.62
C GLN A 11 16.77 2.43 -8.05
N LEU A 12 17.36 1.38 -7.49
CA LEU A 12 16.98 -0.02 -7.71
C LEU A 12 15.93 -0.50 -6.69
N PHE A 13 15.35 0.41 -5.89
CA PHE A 13 14.27 0.11 -4.97
C PHE A 13 13.03 0.97 -5.28
N LYS A 14 11.91 0.31 -5.58
CA LYS A 14 10.62 0.98 -5.78
C LYS A 14 9.73 0.80 -4.56
N LEU A 15 9.33 1.90 -3.94
CA LEU A 15 8.37 1.92 -2.83
C LEU A 15 6.96 2.20 -3.35
N PHE A 16 5.98 1.42 -2.88
CA PHE A 16 4.57 1.60 -3.16
C PHE A 16 3.76 1.69 -1.86
N ARG A 17 2.69 2.49 -1.87
CA ARG A 17 1.73 2.52 -0.77
C ARG A 17 0.75 1.36 -0.91
N TYR A 18 0.41 0.73 0.21
CA TYR A 18 -0.53 -0.39 0.21
C TYR A 18 -1.91 0.01 -0.31
N GLU A 19 -2.39 1.21 0.02
CA GLU A 19 -3.70 1.69 -0.40
C GLU A 19 -3.80 1.81 -1.93
N ASP A 20 -2.75 2.28 -2.59
CA ASP A 20 -2.70 2.42 -4.04
C ASP A 20 -2.69 1.04 -4.72
N ILE A 21 -2.01 0.05 -4.13
CA ILE A 21 -2.02 -1.34 -4.62
C ILE A 21 -3.45 -1.92 -4.55
N VAL A 22 -4.18 -1.62 -3.48
CA VAL A 22 -5.55 -2.08 -3.28
C VAL A 22 -6.48 -1.43 -4.29
N PHE A 23 -6.48 -0.10 -4.40
CA PHE A 23 -7.45 0.65 -5.23
C PHE A 23 -7.06 0.80 -6.70
N HIS A 24 -5.78 0.77 -7.03
CA HIS A 24 -5.23 1.07 -8.35
C HIS A 24 -4.32 -0.05 -8.86
N LYS A 25 -4.74 -1.30 -8.65
CA LYS A 25 -3.95 -2.51 -8.96
C LYS A 25 -3.41 -2.56 -10.39
N ARG A 26 -4.19 -2.12 -11.37
CA ARG A 26 -3.75 -2.06 -12.77
C ARG A 26 -2.60 -1.08 -12.97
N GLN A 27 -2.70 0.11 -12.39
CA GLN A 27 -1.62 1.10 -12.43
C GLN A 27 -0.37 0.56 -11.74
N TRP A 28 -0.52 -0.08 -10.57
CA TRP A 28 0.60 -0.69 -9.85
C TRP A 28 1.33 -1.77 -10.66
N VAL A 29 0.61 -2.63 -11.39
CA VAL A 29 1.24 -3.61 -12.28
C VAL A 29 1.99 -2.90 -13.41
N GLY A 30 1.44 -1.84 -14.00
CA GLY A 30 2.13 -1.00 -14.97
C GLY A 30 3.43 -0.41 -14.42
N ASP A 31 3.37 0.21 -13.23
CA ASP A 31 4.53 0.81 -12.58
C ASP A 31 5.64 -0.21 -12.29
N ILE A 32 5.30 -1.49 -12.02
CA ILE A 32 6.28 -2.57 -11.86
C ILE A 32 6.96 -2.89 -13.19
N ILE A 33 6.20 -3.02 -14.26
CA ILE A 33 6.72 -3.33 -15.59
C ILE A 33 7.65 -2.20 -16.06
N ASP A 34 7.24 -0.95 -15.89
CA ASP A 34 8.04 0.23 -16.22
C ASP A 34 9.32 0.29 -15.38
N PHE A 35 9.23 0.05 -14.07
CA PHE A 35 10.38 0.06 -13.17
C PHE A 35 11.41 -1.04 -13.51
N LEU A 36 10.95 -2.19 -14.00
CA LEU A 36 11.81 -3.28 -14.45
C LEU A 36 12.29 -3.12 -15.89
N GLU A 37 11.91 -2.03 -16.57
CA GLU A 37 12.23 -1.75 -17.97
C GLU A 37 11.80 -2.89 -18.91
N LEU A 38 10.63 -3.48 -18.64
CA LEU A 38 10.06 -4.57 -19.42
C LEU A 38 9.00 -4.05 -20.40
N GLU A 39 8.89 -4.71 -21.56
CA GLU A 39 7.81 -4.45 -22.50
C GLU A 39 6.71 -5.51 -22.35
N LEU A 40 5.49 -5.07 -22.09
CA LEU A 40 4.33 -5.94 -21.97
C LEU A 40 3.10 -5.28 -22.60
N GLU A 41 2.34 -6.06 -23.36
CA GLU A 41 1.07 -5.60 -23.92
C GLU A 41 0.08 -5.23 -22.80
N ASP A 42 -0.68 -4.15 -23.01
CA ASP A 42 -1.68 -3.65 -22.07
C ASP A 42 -2.71 -4.73 -21.65
N SER A 43 -3.06 -5.60 -22.59
CA SER A 43 -3.97 -6.74 -22.36
C SER A 43 -3.45 -7.73 -21.30
N LYS A 44 -2.12 -7.92 -21.22
CA LYS A 44 -1.47 -8.80 -20.24
C LYS A 44 -1.36 -8.12 -18.89
N ILE A 45 -1.07 -6.82 -18.84
CA ILE A 45 -1.10 -6.00 -17.61
C ILE A 45 -2.49 -6.09 -16.97
N GLU A 46 -3.53 -5.87 -17.76
CA GLU A 46 -4.93 -5.96 -17.32
C GLU A 46 -5.28 -7.35 -16.79
N LYS A 47 -4.84 -8.41 -17.47
CA LYS A 47 -5.07 -9.79 -17.05
C LYS A 47 -4.39 -10.12 -15.71
N ILE A 48 -3.16 -9.64 -15.51
CA ILE A 48 -2.42 -9.82 -14.24
C ILE A 48 -3.16 -9.07 -13.12
N ALA A 49 -3.50 -7.80 -13.34
CA ALA A 49 -4.20 -6.99 -12.36
C ALA A 49 -5.51 -7.65 -11.91
N LYS A 50 -6.36 -8.06 -12.88
CA LYS A 50 -7.63 -8.74 -12.62
C LYS A 50 -7.49 -10.04 -11.85
N LYS A 51 -6.48 -10.85 -12.17
CA LYS A 51 -6.23 -12.13 -11.47
C LYS A 51 -5.98 -11.92 -9.97
N HIS A 52 -5.37 -10.80 -9.60
CA HIS A 52 -5.02 -10.46 -8.23
C HIS A 52 -6.00 -9.45 -7.60
N ASP A 53 -7.12 -9.17 -8.27
CA ASP A 53 -8.14 -8.25 -7.77
C ASP A 53 -9.14 -8.91 -6.81
N ILE A 54 -8.60 -9.36 -5.68
CA ILE A 54 -9.35 -10.11 -4.66
C ILE A 54 -9.79 -9.16 -3.56
N PHE A 55 -11.08 -8.83 -3.53
CA PHE A 55 -11.74 -8.10 -2.45
C PHE A 55 -12.73 -9.01 -1.74
N PRO A 56 -12.53 -9.34 -0.45
CA PRO A 56 -13.51 -10.09 0.31
C PRO A 56 -14.77 -9.22 0.49
N THR A 57 -15.93 -9.79 0.18
CA THR A 57 -17.22 -9.08 0.31
C THR A 57 -17.65 -8.88 1.77
N LYS A 58 -17.08 -9.66 2.71
CA LYS A 58 -17.28 -9.54 4.17
C LYS A 58 -16.00 -9.93 4.92
N GLU A 59 -15.79 -9.36 6.10
CA GLU A 59 -14.67 -9.75 6.96
C GLU A 59 -14.78 -11.22 7.36
N ASN A 60 -13.78 -12.02 6.99
CA ASN A 60 -13.63 -13.39 7.47
C ASN A 60 -12.38 -13.50 8.37
N PRO A 61 -12.53 -13.54 9.71
CA PRO A 61 -11.41 -13.57 10.64
C PRO A 61 -10.43 -14.74 10.47
N ALA A 62 -10.89 -15.86 9.89
CA ALA A 62 -10.10 -17.07 9.67
C ALA A 62 -9.37 -17.09 8.32
N SER A 63 -9.58 -16.08 7.47
CA SER A 63 -8.95 -16.01 6.15
C SER A 63 -7.64 -15.21 6.18
N HIS A 64 -6.70 -15.56 5.29
CA HIS A 64 -5.47 -14.78 5.09
C HIS A 64 -5.77 -13.36 4.57
N ILE A 65 -6.85 -13.20 3.80
CA ILE A 65 -7.35 -11.92 3.30
C ILE A 65 -8.69 -11.64 3.99
N ARG A 66 -8.73 -10.68 4.91
CA ARG A 66 -9.85 -10.46 5.84
C ARG A 66 -10.80 -9.34 5.42
N LYS A 67 -10.36 -8.06 5.46
CA LYS A 67 -11.18 -6.88 5.12
C LYS A 67 -10.62 -6.08 3.94
N VAL A 68 -9.29 -6.07 3.75
CA VAL A 68 -8.52 -5.39 2.66
C VAL A 68 -8.67 -3.87 2.61
N THR A 69 -9.82 -3.32 3.04
CA THR A 69 -10.10 -1.89 3.09
C THR A 69 -9.19 -1.18 4.10
N PRO A 70 -8.39 -0.20 3.65
CA PRO A 70 -7.60 0.65 4.52
C PRO A 70 -8.46 1.50 5.46
N GLY A 71 -7.90 1.93 6.60
CA GLY A 71 -8.58 2.82 7.55
C GLY A 71 -9.34 2.14 8.69
N ASP A 72 -9.31 0.80 8.74
CA ASP A 72 -9.95 -0.03 9.77
C ASP A 72 -9.53 0.30 11.21
N TYR A 73 -8.36 0.93 11.38
CA TYR A 73 -7.89 1.40 12.68
C TYR A 73 -8.83 2.43 13.33
N LYS A 74 -9.58 3.21 12.54
CA LYS A 74 -10.50 4.24 13.04
C LYS A 74 -11.67 3.65 13.84
N GLU A 75 -12.07 2.42 13.52
CA GLU A 75 -13.15 1.71 14.22
C GLU A 75 -12.61 0.94 15.44
N LYS A 76 -11.31 0.60 15.44
CA LYS A 76 -10.70 -0.33 16.41
C LYS A 76 -9.88 0.36 17.49
N LEU A 77 -9.41 1.58 17.27
CA LEU A 77 -8.59 2.33 18.20
C LEU A 77 -9.36 3.49 18.82
N GLN A 78 -9.02 3.81 20.07
CA GLN A 78 -9.54 5.01 20.72
C GLN A 78 -8.92 6.26 20.09
N PRO A 79 -9.64 7.40 20.03
CA PRO A 79 -9.10 8.64 19.49
C PRO A 79 -7.76 9.05 20.13
N ALA A 80 -7.65 8.99 21.46
CA ALA A 80 -6.42 9.31 22.17
C ALA A 80 -5.23 8.40 21.79
N THR A 81 -5.51 7.13 21.44
CA THR A 81 -4.47 6.21 20.94
C THR A 81 -4.02 6.61 19.54
N ILE A 82 -4.95 7.01 18.68
CA ILE A 82 -4.62 7.50 17.33
C ILE A 82 -3.76 8.77 17.42
N ASP A 83 -4.13 9.71 18.28
CA ASP A 83 -3.37 10.95 18.48
C ASP A 83 -1.94 10.67 18.95
N GLN A 84 -1.78 9.77 19.92
CA GLN A 84 -0.46 9.37 20.40
C GLN A 84 0.38 8.71 19.30
N LEU A 85 -0.20 7.83 18.49
CA LEU A 85 0.50 7.19 17.37
C LEU A 85 0.89 8.20 16.29
N ASN A 86 -0.01 9.14 15.97
CA ASN A 86 0.26 10.22 15.02
C ASN A 86 1.44 11.07 15.47
N GLU A 87 1.52 11.42 16.75
CA GLU A 87 2.66 12.18 17.28
C GLU A 87 3.95 11.33 17.27
N CYS A 88 3.89 10.07 17.71
CA CYS A 88 5.05 9.16 17.69
C CYS A 88 5.61 8.92 16.29
N PHE A 89 4.74 8.84 15.26
CA PHE A 89 5.13 8.53 13.89
C PHE A 89 5.12 9.73 12.95
N LYS A 90 4.90 10.94 13.48
CA LYS A 90 4.74 12.19 12.73
C LYS A 90 5.71 12.30 11.57
N ALA A 91 7.02 12.24 11.85
CA ALA A 91 8.06 12.38 10.83
C ALA A 91 7.93 11.43 9.63
N ILE A 92 7.50 10.18 9.86
CA ILE A 92 7.30 9.19 8.80
C ILE A 92 5.97 9.44 8.07
N LEU A 93 4.92 9.80 8.81
CA LEU A 93 3.62 10.14 8.22
C LEU A 93 3.75 11.36 7.28
N ILE A 94 4.50 12.39 7.70
CA ILE A 94 4.85 13.55 6.87
C ILE A 94 5.56 13.10 5.60
N LYS A 95 6.65 12.35 5.75
CA LYS A 95 7.53 11.93 4.64
C LYS A 95 6.76 11.22 3.54
N TYR A 96 5.74 10.42 3.88
CA TYR A 96 4.97 9.62 2.93
C TYR A 96 3.55 10.15 2.65
N GLY A 97 3.24 11.38 3.07
CA GLY A 97 1.97 12.04 2.74
C GLY A 97 0.75 11.38 3.38
N TYR A 98 0.86 10.96 4.64
CA TYR A 98 -0.24 10.44 5.45
C TYR A 98 -0.83 11.48 6.41
N GLU A 99 -0.32 12.71 6.41
CA GLU A 99 -0.90 13.81 7.18
C GLU A 99 -2.24 14.24 6.57
N ASN A 100 -3.31 14.08 7.34
CA ASN A 100 -4.57 14.83 7.22
C ASN A 100 -4.91 15.39 8.59
#